data_AF-A0A7H1BLD2-F1
#
_entry.id   AF-A0A7H1BLD2-F1
#
_cell.length_a   1.000
_cell.length_b   1.000
_cell.length_c   1.000
_cell.angle_alpha   90.00
_cell.angle_beta   90.00
_cell.angle_gamma   90.00
#
_symmetry.space_group_name_H-M   'P 1'
#
loop_
_entity.id
_entity.type
_entity.pdbx_description
1 polymer ?
#
loop_
_entity_poly.entity_id
_entity_poly.type
_entity_poly.pdbx_seq_one_letter_code
_entity_poly.pdbx_strand_id
1 'polypeptide(L)'
;MSYWEDLDLLDDVIARQQWTAIAAKDSPGTIDAGVSEVRKVREGVGLPPSGGTPDGITFSTNVKAALSRSLDASGDVINVWMVYDRFATIKDKGADDNPLRDETTNLILKWEGGDWKVTTDPTYTAKVKYPHAYDPASRYAWADGWREVTDG
;
A
#
# COMPACT_ATOMS: atom_id res chain seq x y z
N MET A 1 -11.66 -5.80 3.64
CA MET A 1 -11.43 -4.94 2.46
C MET A 1 -9.94 -4.87 2.24
N SER A 2 -9.43 -5.45 1.15
CA SER A 2 -8.02 -5.34 0.75
C SER A 2 -7.87 -4.15 -0.19
N TYR A 3 -7.78 -2.95 0.39
CA TYR A 3 -7.67 -1.72 -0.42
C TYR A 3 -6.39 -1.67 -1.27
N TRP A 4 -5.39 -2.51 -0.98
CA TRP A 4 -4.09 -2.51 -1.65
C TRP A 4 -3.98 -3.48 -2.83
N GLU A 5 -4.78 -4.55 -2.85
CA GLU A 5 -4.82 -5.46 -4.00
C GLU A 5 -5.37 -4.74 -5.25
N ASP A 6 -6.26 -3.77 -5.04
CA ASP A 6 -7.03 -3.13 -6.11
C ASP A 6 -6.57 -1.72 -6.49
N LEU A 7 -5.52 -1.16 -5.86
CA LEU A 7 -5.03 0.16 -6.27
C LEU A 7 -4.54 0.09 -7.72
N ASP A 8 -5.18 0.84 -8.62
CA ASP A 8 -4.73 0.88 -10.00
C ASP A 8 -3.43 1.69 -10.07
N LEU A 9 -2.34 0.97 -10.32
CA LEU A 9 -0.98 1.48 -10.26
C LEU A 9 -0.58 2.27 -11.51
N LEU A 10 -1.38 2.21 -12.59
CA LEU A 10 -1.12 2.96 -13.81
C LEU A 10 -2.28 3.89 -14.19
N ASP A 11 -3.51 3.70 -13.74
CA ASP A 11 -4.60 4.64 -14.03
C ASP A 11 -4.64 5.77 -12.99
N ASP A 12 -4.16 6.96 -13.35
CA ASP A 12 -4.10 8.09 -12.41
C ASP A 12 -5.48 8.70 -12.10
N VAL A 13 -6.50 8.42 -12.92
CA VAL A 13 -7.89 8.84 -12.70
C VAL A 13 -8.57 7.92 -11.70
N ILE A 14 -8.45 6.60 -11.87
CA ILE A 14 -8.95 5.60 -10.93
C ILE A 14 -8.19 5.72 -9.61
N ALA A 15 -6.87 5.87 -9.63
CA ALA A 15 -6.08 6.09 -8.42
C ALA A 15 -6.57 7.32 -7.65
N ARG A 16 -6.88 8.44 -8.33
CA ARG A 16 -7.46 9.62 -7.67
C ARG A 16 -8.80 9.30 -7.01
N GLN A 17 -9.68 8.55 -7.66
CA GLN A 17 -10.96 8.15 -7.09
C GLN A 17 -10.78 7.26 -5.85
N GLN A 18 -9.89 6.27 -5.93
CA GLN A 18 -9.56 5.36 -4.84
C GLN A 18 -8.95 6.11 -3.66
N TRP A 19 -7.95 6.95 -3.90
CA TRP A 19 -7.33 7.79 -2.87
C TRP A 19 -8.32 8.75 -2.24
N THR A 20 -9.22 9.36 -3.02
CA THR A 20 -10.28 10.23 -2.48
C THR A 20 -11.23 9.46 -1.57
N ALA A 21 -11.54 8.20 -1.89
CA ALA A 21 -12.43 7.37 -1.09
C ALA A 21 -11.81 6.93 0.26
N ILE A 22 -10.48 6.75 0.28
CA ILE A 22 -9.77 6.22 1.45
C ILE A 22 -9.02 7.28 2.26
N ALA A 23 -8.80 8.50 1.75
CA ALA A 23 -8.11 9.55 2.50
C ALA A 23 -8.97 10.08 3.66
N ALA A 24 -8.32 10.31 4.80
CA ALA A 24 -8.93 10.99 5.94
C ALA A 24 -9.17 12.46 5.62
N LYS A 25 -10.21 13.08 6.22
CA LYS A 25 -10.57 14.47 5.92
C LYS A 25 -9.47 15.47 6.27
N ASP A 26 -8.64 15.12 7.26
CA ASP A 26 -7.50 15.92 7.71
C ASP A 26 -6.24 15.77 6.83
N SER A 27 -6.26 14.87 5.84
CA SER A 27 -5.11 14.51 5.03
C SER A 27 -5.40 14.63 3.51
N PRO A 28 -5.92 15.78 3.03
CA PRO A 28 -6.26 15.92 1.60
C PRO A 28 -5.04 15.78 0.69
N GLY A 29 -3.84 16.12 1.18
CA GLY A 29 -2.59 15.97 0.43
C GLY A 29 -2.19 14.52 0.12
N THR A 30 -2.75 13.54 0.84
CA THR A 30 -2.54 12.11 0.55
C THR A 30 -3.06 11.75 -0.84
N ILE A 31 -4.12 12.40 -1.31
CA ILE A 31 -4.70 12.15 -2.64
C ILE A 31 -3.71 12.53 -3.73
N ASP A 32 -3.17 13.74 -3.66
CA ASP A 32 -2.21 14.21 -4.67
C ASP A 32 -0.89 13.45 -4.60
N ALA A 33 -0.43 13.08 -3.40
CA ALA A 33 0.76 12.23 -3.24
C ALA A 33 0.55 10.85 -3.85
N GLY A 34 -0.57 10.18 -3.57
CA GLY A 34 -0.90 8.88 -4.11
C GLY A 34 -1.03 8.87 -5.64
N VAL A 35 -1.66 9.90 -6.21
CA VAL A 35 -1.71 10.10 -7.67
C VAL A 35 -0.32 10.35 -8.24
N SER A 36 0.51 11.17 -7.58
CA SER A 36 1.87 11.46 -8.02
C SER A 36 2.75 10.20 -8.11
N GLU A 37 2.63 9.27 -7.17
CA GLU A 37 3.34 8.00 -7.23
C GLU A 37 2.93 7.17 -8.45
N VAL A 38 1.64 7.12 -8.79
CA VAL A 38 1.17 6.47 -10.03
C VAL A 38 1.80 7.12 -11.26
N ARG A 39 1.88 8.46 -11.30
CA ARG A 39 2.52 9.17 -12.43
C ARG A 39 4.00 8.85 -12.56
N LYS A 40 4.73 8.77 -11.44
CA LYS A 40 6.15 8.37 -11.43
C LYS A 40 6.33 6.95 -11.95
N VAL A 41 5.47 6.02 -11.56
CA VAL A 41 5.50 4.64 -12.09
C VAL A 41 5.28 4.65 -13.59
N ARG A 42 4.28 5.39 -14.09
CA ARG A 42 4.02 5.54 -15.54
C ARG A 42 5.23 6.08 -16.28
N GLU A 43 5.83 7.17 -15.81
CA GLU A 43 7.03 7.76 -16.43
C GLU A 43 8.21 6.77 -16.42
N GLY A 44 8.39 6.04 -15.32
CA GLY A 44 9.46 5.04 -15.18
C GLY A 44 9.37 3.88 -16.19
N VAL A 45 8.17 3.56 -16.67
CA VAL A 45 7.95 2.54 -17.71
C VAL A 45 7.74 3.15 -19.12
N GLY A 46 8.03 4.45 -19.28
CA GLY A 46 7.96 5.14 -20.57
C GLY A 46 6.55 5.50 -21.04
N LEU A 47 5.56 5.50 -20.14
CA LEU A 47 4.20 5.93 -20.43
C LEU A 47 4.03 7.44 -20.20
N PRO A 48 3.03 8.07 -20.85
CA PRO A 48 2.64 9.44 -20.52
C PRO A 48 2.27 9.56 -19.02
N PRO A 49 2.58 10.67 -18.35
CA PRO A 49 2.38 10.81 -16.89
C PRO A 49 0.93 10.72 -16.42
N SER A 50 -0.05 10.83 -17.32
CA SER A 50 -1.48 10.69 -17.02
C SER A 50 -2.17 9.89 -18.11
N GLY A 51 -3.27 9.23 -17.75
CA GLY A 51 -4.08 8.38 -18.62
C GLY A 51 -4.45 7.06 -17.95
N GLY A 52 -5.31 6.30 -18.62
CA GLY A 52 -5.72 4.99 -18.12
C GLY A 52 -4.59 3.96 -18.13
N THR A 53 -4.84 2.82 -17.49
CA THR A 53 -3.96 1.66 -17.58
C THR A 53 -3.82 1.24 -19.04
N PRO A 54 -2.59 1.13 -19.58
CA PRO A 54 -2.38 0.67 -20.94
C PRO A 54 -2.95 -0.73 -21.14
N ASP A 55 -3.56 -0.96 -22.30
CA ASP A 55 -4.09 -2.27 -22.66
C ASP A 55 -3.01 -3.35 -22.53
N GLY A 56 -3.36 -4.43 -21.82
CA GLY A 56 -2.52 -5.60 -21.68
C GLY A 56 -1.44 -5.51 -20.61
N ILE A 57 -1.49 -4.55 -19.67
CA ILE A 57 -0.66 -4.59 -18.46
C ILE A 57 -1.57 -4.80 -17.24
N THR A 58 -1.25 -5.81 -16.43
CA THR A 58 -1.94 -6.05 -15.16
C THR A 58 -0.92 -6.18 -14.03
N PHE A 59 -1.26 -5.65 -12.86
CA PHE A 59 -0.45 -5.82 -11.65
C PHE A 59 -1.20 -6.71 -10.67
N SER A 60 -0.46 -7.54 -9.95
CA SER A 60 -0.97 -8.29 -8.80
C SER A 60 -0.05 -8.06 -7.62
N THR A 61 -0.62 -7.67 -6.48
CA THR A 61 0.10 -7.55 -5.21
C THR A 61 -0.32 -8.72 -4.33
N ASN A 62 0.64 -9.47 -3.80
CA ASN A 62 0.42 -10.50 -2.79
C ASN A 62 1.00 -10.02 -1.47
N VAL A 63 0.16 -9.78 -0.47
CA VAL A 63 0.60 -9.43 0.89
C VAL A 63 0.90 -10.71 1.65
N LYS A 64 2.16 -10.92 2.01
CA LYS A 64 2.63 -12.13 2.72
C LYS A 64 2.42 -12.05 4.22
N ALA A 65 2.63 -10.88 4.79
CA ALA A 65 2.51 -10.66 6.22
C ALA A 65 2.11 -9.23 6.52
N ALA A 66 1.45 -9.04 7.66
CA ALA A 66 1.08 -7.74 8.18
C ALA A 66 1.42 -7.63 9.68
N LEU A 67 1.69 -6.40 10.12
CA LEU A 67 1.90 -6.04 11.52
C LEU A 67 1.15 -4.74 11.78
N SER A 68 0.18 -4.78 12.70
CA SER A 68 -0.62 -3.61 13.09
C SER A 68 -0.26 -3.13 14.49
N ARG A 69 -0.05 -1.83 14.67
CA ARG A 69 0.21 -1.20 15.97
C ARG A 69 -0.67 0.03 16.16
N SER A 70 -1.28 0.17 17.32
CA SER A 70 -1.93 1.43 17.68
C SER A 70 -0.91 2.55 17.85
N LEU A 71 -1.22 3.74 17.35
CA LEU A 71 -0.45 4.99 17.52
C LEU A 71 -1.07 5.93 18.56
N ASP A 72 -2.23 5.57 19.11
CA ASP A 72 -2.89 6.25 20.21
C ASP A 72 -3.46 5.27 21.24
N ALA A 73 -4.02 5.81 22.32
CA ALA A 73 -4.58 5.02 23.41
C ALA A 73 -6.00 4.50 23.12
N SER A 74 -6.72 5.09 22.16
CA SER A 74 -8.08 4.64 21.83
C SER A 74 -8.08 3.45 20.87
N GLY A 75 -7.01 3.26 20.10
CA GLY A 75 -6.97 2.28 19.02
C GLY A 75 -7.57 2.79 17.72
N ASP A 76 -8.00 4.05 17.66
CA ASP A 76 -8.63 4.65 16.47
C ASP A 76 -7.59 5.06 15.42
N VAL A 77 -6.31 5.09 15.77
CA VAL A 77 -5.23 5.30 14.81
C VAL A 77 -4.23 4.16 14.89
N ILE A 78 -4.05 3.46 13.79
CA ILE A 78 -3.13 2.33 13.68
C ILE A 78 -2.11 2.57 12.57
N ASN A 79 -0.93 2.01 12.75
CA ASN A 79 0.05 1.84 11.70
C ASN A 79 0.07 0.37 11.28
N VAL A 80 -0.10 0.10 9.99
CA VAL A 80 -0.08 -1.24 9.41
C VAL A 80 1.15 -1.35 8.52
N TRP A 81 2.12 -2.15 8.95
CA TRP A 81 3.23 -2.60 8.14
C TRP A 81 2.82 -3.84 7.34
N MET A 82 3.28 -3.92 6.10
CA MET A 82 2.99 -5.04 5.20
C MET A 82 4.27 -5.45 4.50
N VAL A 83 4.48 -6.76 4.38
CA VAL A 83 5.45 -7.34 3.46
C VAL A 83 4.71 -7.90 2.27
N TYR A 84 5.10 -7.51 1.06
CA TYR A 84 4.39 -7.90 -0.16
C TYR A 84 5.35 -8.25 -1.30
N ASP A 85 4.83 -9.08 -2.20
CA ASP A 85 5.38 -9.27 -3.53
C ASP A 85 4.47 -8.56 -4.53
N ARG A 86 5.06 -8.03 -5.60
CA ARG A 86 4.30 -7.43 -6.68
C ARG A 86 4.83 -7.90 -8.01
N PHE A 87 3.89 -8.34 -8.85
CA PHE A 87 4.14 -8.84 -10.19
C PHE A 87 3.43 -7.94 -11.19
N ALA A 88 4.10 -7.65 -12.30
CA ALA A 88 3.43 -7.16 -13.50
C ALA A 88 3.29 -8.31 -14.50
N THR A 89 2.21 -8.32 -15.27
CA THR A 89 2.04 -9.22 -16.42
C THR A 89 1.73 -8.36 -17.62
N ILE A 90 2.45 -8.62 -18.71
CA ILE A 90 2.24 -7.95 -19.99
C ILE A 90 1.68 -9.00 -20.97
N LYS A 91 0.54 -8.67 -21.58
CA LYS A 91 -0.11 -9.47 -22.61
C LYS A 91 0.90 -9.80 -23.71
N ASP A 92 0.93 -11.07 -24.10
CA ASP A 92 1.84 -11.65 -25.11
C ASP A 92 3.34 -11.69 -24.74
N LYS A 93 3.76 -11.10 -23.61
CA LYS A 93 5.14 -11.17 -23.09
C LYS A 93 5.29 -12.02 -21.82
N GLY A 94 4.19 -12.26 -21.10
CA GLY A 94 4.18 -13.06 -19.87
C GLY A 94 4.41 -12.22 -18.61
N ALA A 95 4.81 -12.89 -17.53
CA ALA A 95 5.13 -12.24 -16.26
C ALA A 95 6.42 -11.41 -16.38
N ASP A 96 6.51 -10.37 -15.57
CA ASP A 96 7.70 -9.56 -15.33
C ASP A 96 8.91 -10.43 -14.92
N ASP A 97 10.06 -10.17 -15.55
CA ASP A 97 11.33 -10.85 -15.29
C ASP A 97 11.96 -10.44 -13.93
N ASN A 98 11.60 -9.29 -13.39
CA ASN A 98 12.13 -8.71 -12.16
C ASN A 98 11.02 -8.15 -11.25
N PRO A 99 10.11 -9.00 -10.74
CA PRO A 99 9.05 -8.58 -9.83
C PRO A 99 9.63 -8.02 -8.53
N LEU A 100 8.91 -7.07 -7.91
CA LEU A 100 9.24 -6.61 -6.57
C LEU A 100 8.96 -7.76 -5.59
N ARG A 101 9.94 -8.10 -4.77
CA ARG A 101 9.83 -9.21 -3.81
C ARG A 101 10.29 -8.78 -2.43
N ASP A 102 9.56 -9.27 -1.42
CA ASP A 102 9.82 -9.01 0.00
C ASP A 102 9.83 -7.51 0.35
N GLU A 103 9.09 -6.70 -0.42
CA GLU A 103 9.01 -5.26 -0.18
C GLU A 103 8.25 -4.99 1.11
N THR A 104 8.74 -4.03 1.89
CA THR A 104 8.12 -3.64 3.16
C THR A 104 7.62 -2.20 3.07
N THR A 105 6.32 -2.00 3.31
CA THR A 105 5.69 -0.67 3.33
C THR A 105 4.80 -0.51 4.55
N ASN A 106 4.36 0.72 4.83
CA ASN A 106 3.38 0.99 5.87
C ASN A 106 2.29 1.97 5.45
N LEU A 107 1.16 1.87 6.13
CA LEU A 107 0.09 2.85 6.12
C LEU A 107 -0.28 3.26 7.54
N ILE A 108 -0.61 4.53 7.71
CA ILE A 108 -1.31 4.99 8.91
C ILE A 108 -2.79 5.11 8.57
N LEU A 109 -3.60 4.38 9.33
CA LEU A 109 -5.04 4.34 9.20
C LEU A 109 -5.67 4.98 10.43
N LYS A 110 -6.71 5.78 10.21
CA LYS A 110 -7.52 6.45 11.21
C LYS A 110 -8.97 6.03 11.03
N TRP A 111 -9.62 5.59 12.10
CA TRP A 111 -11.03 5.26 12.10
C TRP A 111 -11.85 6.55 12.03
N GLU A 112 -12.53 6.78 10.92
CA GLU A 112 -13.33 7.98 10.70
C GLU A 112 -14.59 7.65 9.92
N GLY A 113 -15.76 8.05 10.44
CA GLY A 113 -17.03 7.86 9.73
C GLY A 113 -17.42 6.39 9.56
N GLY A 114 -16.98 5.51 10.47
CA GLY A 114 -17.30 4.07 10.44
C GLY A 114 -16.41 3.25 9.49
N ASP A 115 -15.30 3.81 9.02
CA ASP A 115 -14.36 3.15 8.12
C ASP A 115 -12.91 3.55 8.43
N TRP A 116 -11.95 2.72 8.01
CA TRP A 116 -10.53 3.02 8.12
C TRP A 116 -10.09 3.92 6.97
N LYS A 117 -9.51 5.08 7.29
CA LYS A 117 -9.03 6.07 6.33
C LYS A 117 -7.52 6.28 6.44
N VAL A 118 -6.84 6.37 5.32
CA VAL A 118 -5.41 6.70 5.27
C VAL A 118 -5.22 8.14 5.72
N THR A 119 -4.31 8.35 6.68
CA THR A 119 -3.93 9.68 7.15
C THR A 119 -2.42 9.87 7.03
N THR A 120 -2.02 11.11 6.76
CA THR A 120 -0.62 11.55 6.78
C THR A 120 -0.39 12.65 7.83
N ASP A 121 -1.30 12.78 8.81
CA ASP A 121 -1.17 13.75 9.90
C ASP A 121 0.22 13.62 10.58
N PRO A 122 1.01 14.72 10.63
CA PRO A 122 2.33 14.75 11.27
C PRO A 122 2.36 14.19 12.69
N THR A 123 1.26 14.34 13.44
CA THR A 123 1.12 13.87 14.82
C THR A 123 1.25 12.35 14.93
N TYR A 124 0.77 11.62 13.92
CA TYR A 124 0.82 10.15 13.89
C TYR A 124 2.03 9.65 13.12
N THR A 125 2.39 10.29 12.00
CA THR A 125 3.58 9.90 11.22
C THR A 125 4.87 10.00 12.05
N ALA A 126 4.99 11.01 12.93
CA ALA A 126 6.12 11.14 13.84
C ALA A 126 6.21 10.02 14.90
N LYS A 127 5.15 9.24 15.13
CA LYS A 127 5.13 8.11 16.09
C LYS A 127 5.49 6.78 15.46
N VAL A 128 5.60 6.71 14.13
CA VAL A 128 5.91 5.47 13.42
C VAL A 128 7.30 4.98 13.82
N LYS A 129 7.35 3.73 14.26
CA LYS A 129 8.59 3.00 14.53
C LYS A 129 8.69 1.84 13.56
N TYR A 130 9.84 1.74 12.89
CA TYR A 130 10.14 0.60 12.03
C TYR A 130 10.12 -0.71 12.85
N PRO A 131 9.50 -1.78 12.33
CA PRO A 131 9.46 -3.07 12.98
C PRO A 131 10.78 -3.81 12.72
N HIS A 132 10.96 -4.93 13.43
CA HIS A 132 11.91 -5.92 12.95
C HIS A 132 11.49 -6.42 11.57
N ALA A 133 12.46 -6.68 10.70
CA ALA A 133 12.20 -7.24 9.38
C ALA A 133 11.41 -8.56 9.52
N TYR A 134 10.44 -8.75 8.63
CA TYR A 134 9.70 -9.99 8.59
C TYR A 134 10.62 -11.11 8.06
N ASP A 135 10.69 -12.21 8.82
CA ASP A 135 11.26 -13.47 8.40
C ASP A 135 10.37 -14.58 9.00
N PRO A 136 9.74 -15.43 8.17
CA PRO A 136 8.83 -16.47 8.67
C PRO A 136 9.51 -17.45 9.63
N ALA A 137 10.82 -17.65 9.50
CA ALA A 137 11.60 -18.51 10.39
C ALA A 137 12.09 -17.79 11.67
N SER A 138 11.93 -16.47 11.75
CA SER A 138 12.44 -15.66 12.86
C SER A 138 11.43 -15.52 13.99
N ARG A 139 11.74 -16.13 15.14
CA ARG A 139 10.98 -15.94 16.38
C ARG A 139 10.83 -14.46 16.80
N TYR A 140 11.77 -13.60 16.39
CA TYR A 140 11.74 -12.17 16.72
C TYR A 140 10.69 -11.43 15.90
N ALA A 141 10.49 -11.81 14.63
CA ALA A 141 9.42 -11.23 13.81
C ALA A 141 8.04 -11.54 14.42
N TRP A 142 7.83 -12.78 14.86
CA TRP A 142 6.59 -13.20 15.52
C TRP A 142 6.35 -12.51 16.87
N ALA A 143 7.42 -12.31 17.65
CA ALA A 143 7.38 -11.57 18.92
C ALA A 143 7.11 -10.07 18.72
N ASP A 144 7.59 -9.50 17.61
CA ASP A 144 7.35 -8.09 17.24
C ASP A 144 5.90 -7.84 16.79
N GLY A 145 5.16 -8.91 16.48
CA GLY A 145 3.74 -8.89 16.18
C GLY A 145 3.37 -9.19 14.73
N TRP A 146 4.34 -9.60 13.89
CA TRP A 146 4.05 -9.99 12.51
C TRP A 146 3.11 -11.20 12.48
N ARG A 147 2.22 -11.19 11.50
CA ARG A 147 1.30 -12.28 11.20
C ARG A 147 1.29 -12.53 9.70
N GLU A 148 1.40 -13.80 9.31
CA GLU A 148 1.17 -14.21 7.93
C GLU A 148 -0.27 -13.93 7.53
N VAL A 149 -0.42 -13.41 6.32
CA VAL A 149 -1.71 -13.33 5.64
C VAL A 149 -1.79 -14.60 4.81
N THR A 150 -2.52 -15.60 5.31
CA THR A 150 -2.74 -16.82 4.53
C THR A 150 -3.73 -16.51 3.43
N ASP A 151 -3.37 -16.82 2.18
CA ASP A 151 -4.34 -16.97 1.09
C ASP A 151 -5.41 -17.98 1.58
N GLY A 152 -6.63 -17.50 1.77
CA GLY A 152 -7.77 -18.33 2.19
C GLY A 152 -8.18 -19.34 1.12
#